data_AF-A0A5C6FS45-F1
#
_entry.id   AF-A0A5C6FS45-F1
#
_cell.length_a   1.000
_cell.length_b   1.000
_cell.length_c   1.000
_cell.angle_alpha   90.00
_cell.angle_beta   90.00
_cell.angle_gamma   90.00
#
_symmetry.space_group_name_H-M   'P 1'
#
loop_
_entity.id
_entity.type
_entity.pdbx_description
1 polymer ?
#
loop_
_entity_poly.entity_id
_entity_poly.type
_entity_poly.pdbx_seq_one_letter_code
_entity_poly.pdbx_strand_id
1 'polypeptide(L)'
;MVARDDSVIRGSLIASLVILVLSFALNIFLWQWGGSQADTADRAKDQLSSTQQTLRVLQSKADLMKAMLGVGGSTEAEREELIRSVGGEEDMQAIIAQYQTDMAYFGQEVAPQDQNYPKLPEFLVSSIRSNNEILAKARQDVDKAQENAKRDVDNARSAQKVAEDAAEKAANDLADAQQKFAEERKAMKAQTEATADKLTKKSRELLAATDAAKVAEDEFNKKVAQLTATIESQRQELNRLRSDRFESFQGEVTSVRGRNGGNVVMINLGAADQLRPNVTFGVLDGDATRPEEADVKATIRVTRIRDSHLASANVVSRAGIASPIVEGDKIYSPFWAPGRNVKIALVGDIDIDGDGEPDNEAVKAQIRAAGAEVVETQVVNGQVKNLDNSVRFLVEGTRTELGDVNADLADVQEMNNEKVQQLENEGILIAAAQEMGVTVIPAWKLNAYLRTIDDSLTTPLGSAARGSDFQPETNTFQTRSLPSIYKQQEEALERGNQVRIRP
;
A
#
# COMPACT_ATOMS: atom_id res chain seq x y z
N MET A 1 197.09 43.36 -93.53
CA MET A 1 196.09 44.35 -94.02
C MET A 1 194.81 43.58 -94.28
N VAL A 2 193.80 43.70 -93.41
CA VAL A 2 192.64 44.62 -93.54
C VAL A 2 191.52 44.05 -94.43
N ALA A 3 190.28 44.07 -93.89
CA ALA A 3 188.93 44.01 -94.51
C ALA A 3 188.34 42.61 -94.87
N ARG A 4 187.06 42.27 -94.60
CA ARG A 4 185.94 42.87 -93.85
C ARG A 4 184.75 41.89 -93.77
N ASP A 5 184.01 41.93 -92.65
CA ASP A 5 182.69 41.32 -92.40
C ASP A 5 181.53 42.06 -93.11
N ASP A 6 180.56 41.34 -93.70
CA ASP A 6 179.18 41.84 -93.99
C ASP A 6 178.11 40.74 -94.35
N SER A 7 178.45 39.44 -94.41
CA SER A 7 177.50 38.40 -94.90
C SER A 7 176.68 37.70 -93.81
N VAL A 8 177.18 37.61 -92.57
CA VAL A 8 176.57 36.79 -91.51
C VAL A 8 175.37 37.48 -90.84
N ILE A 9 175.38 38.81 -90.72
CA ILE A 9 174.30 39.57 -90.06
C ILE A 9 173.02 39.61 -90.91
N ARG A 10 173.14 39.60 -92.25
CA ARG A 10 171.96 39.59 -93.15
C ARG A 10 171.25 38.23 -93.17
N GLY A 11 171.98 37.13 -92.96
CA GLY A 11 171.41 35.78 -92.94
C GLY A 11 170.51 35.50 -91.73
N SER A 12 170.86 36.00 -90.54
CA SER A 12 170.07 35.74 -89.32
C SER A 12 168.77 36.53 -89.25
N LEU A 13 168.72 37.72 -89.85
CA LEU A 13 167.52 38.58 -89.81
C LEU A 13 166.39 38.06 -90.72
N ILE A 14 166.72 37.41 -91.85
CA ILE A 14 165.73 36.80 -92.73
C ILE A 14 165.10 35.56 -92.08
N ALA A 15 165.89 34.76 -91.37
CA ALA A 15 165.41 33.54 -90.71
C ALA A 15 164.39 33.82 -89.59
N SER A 16 164.59 34.87 -88.78
CA SER A 16 163.65 35.22 -87.71
C SER A 16 162.30 35.73 -88.25
N LEU A 17 162.31 36.45 -89.37
CA LEU A 17 161.09 36.99 -89.98
C LEU A 17 160.20 35.89 -90.57
N VAL A 18 160.79 34.86 -91.19
CA VAL A 18 160.05 33.71 -91.73
C VAL A 18 159.35 32.90 -90.63
N ILE A 19 160.02 32.67 -89.49
CA ILE A 19 159.44 31.93 -88.36
C ILE A 19 158.25 32.68 -87.76
N LEU A 20 158.33 34.00 -87.67
CA LEU A 20 157.24 34.82 -87.12
C LEU A 20 155.99 34.76 -87.99
N VAL A 21 156.14 34.83 -89.33
CA VAL A 21 155.01 34.72 -90.27
C VAL A 21 154.36 33.33 -90.21
N LEU A 22 155.16 32.25 -90.13
CA LEU A 22 154.64 30.89 -90.00
C LEU A 22 153.87 30.67 -88.69
N SER A 23 154.34 31.24 -87.58
CA SER A 23 153.64 31.14 -86.29
C SER A 23 152.27 31.82 -86.33
N PHE A 24 152.15 32.95 -87.01
CA PHE A 24 150.88 33.69 -87.14
C PHE A 24 149.85 32.92 -87.98
N ALA A 25 150.27 32.30 -89.09
CA ALA A 25 149.39 31.51 -89.94
C ALA A 25 148.83 30.26 -89.21
N LEU A 26 149.68 29.60 -88.41
CA LEU A 26 149.28 28.44 -87.60
C LEU A 26 148.21 28.79 -86.56
N ASN A 27 148.31 29.97 -85.94
CA ASN A 27 147.34 30.43 -84.95
C ASN A 27 145.94 30.64 -85.57
N ILE A 28 145.86 31.28 -86.74
CA ILE A 28 144.60 31.50 -87.45
C ILE A 28 143.94 30.18 -87.84
N PHE A 29 144.72 29.23 -88.36
CA PHE A 29 144.20 27.92 -88.76
C PHE A 29 143.62 27.14 -87.57
N LEU A 30 144.30 27.14 -86.42
CA LEU A 30 143.81 26.50 -85.21
C LEU A 30 142.53 27.15 -84.67
N TRP A 31 142.40 28.47 -84.78
CA TRP A 31 141.19 29.18 -84.36
C TRP A 31 139.98 28.85 -85.26
N GLN A 32 140.20 28.80 -86.57
CA GLN A 32 139.14 28.50 -87.53
C GLN A 32 138.66 27.04 -87.43
N TRP A 33 139.56 26.09 -87.16
CA TRP A 33 139.20 24.69 -86.99
C TRP A 33 138.47 24.43 -85.65
N GLY A 34 138.94 25.06 -84.56
CA GLY A 34 138.30 25.00 -83.25
C GLY A 34 136.86 25.54 -83.23
N GLY A 35 136.57 26.59 -84.01
CA GLY A 35 135.22 27.14 -84.14
C GLY A 35 134.22 26.19 -84.82
N SER A 36 134.66 25.34 -85.74
CA SER A 36 133.76 24.46 -86.51
C SER A 36 133.28 23.22 -85.74
N GLN A 37 134.07 22.67 -84.81
CA GLN A 37 133.67 21.50 -84.03
C GLN A 37 132.66 21.84 -82.92
N ALA A 38 132.79 23.01 -82.28
CA ALA A 38 131.87 23.44 -81.23
C ALA A 38 130.41 23.56 -81.73
N ASP A 39 130.23 24.09 -82.94
CA ASP A 39 128.91 24.35 -83.54
C ASP A 39 128.14 23.08 -83.93
N THR A 40 128.82 21.94 -84.10
CA THR A 40 128.18 20.64 -84.39
C THR A 40 127.70 19.91 -83.13
N ALA A 41 128.39 20.09 -82.01
CA ALA A 41 128.02 19.47 -80.74
C ALA A 41 126.77 20.14 -80.12
N ASP A 42 126.63 21.46 -80.27
CA ASP A 42 125.47 22.20 -79.77
C ASP A 42 124.18 21.82 -80.50
N ARG A 43 124.20 21.66 -81.84
CA ARG A 43 123.00 21.23 -82.61
C ARG A 43 122.50 19.83 -82.23
N ALA A 44 123.40 18.91 -81.92
CA ALA A 44 123.02 17.55 -81.50
C ALA A 44 122.37 17.55 -80.10
N LYS A 45 122.85 18.41 -79.20
CA LYS A 45 122.27 18.61 -77.87
C LYS A 45 120.88 19.23 -77.96
N ASP A 46 120.69 20.19 -78.87
CA ASP A 46 119.40 20.83 -79.11
C ASP A 46 118.36 19.83 -79.63
N GLN A 47 118.71 18.97 -80.60
CA GLN A 47 117.80 17.92 -81.11
C GLN A 47 117.42 16.86 -80.05
N LEU A 48 118.35 16.51 -79.16
CA LEU A 48 118.08 15.53 -78.11
C LEU A 48 117.15 16.12 -77.04
N SER A 49 117.30 17.42 -76.74
CA SER A 49 116.41 18.14 -75.83
C SER A 49 114.98 18.27 -76.38
N SER A 50 114.82 18.57 -77.68
CA SER A 50 113.50 18.69 -78.32
C SER A 50 112.79 17.34 -78.43
N THR A 51 113.53 16.26 -78.70
CA THR A 51 112.97 14.90 -78.78
C THR A 51 112.52 14.40 -77.40
N GLN A 52 113.30 14.68 -76.34
CA GLN A 52 112.92 14.37 -74.97
C GLN A 52 111.69 15.16 -74.50
N GLN A 53 111.58 16.44 -74.90
CA GLN A 53 110.38 17.25 -74.62
C GLN A 53 109.14 16.65 -75.31
N THR A 54 109.27 16.25 -76.58
CA THR A 54 108.15 15.65 -77.34
C THR A 54 107.68 14.33 -76.71
N LEU A 55 108.61 13.48 -76.27
CA LEU A 55 108.27 12.22 -75.59
C LEU A 55 107.57 12.45 -74.24
N ARG A 56 107.97 13.46 -73.46
CA ARG A 56 107.27 13.83 -72.21
C ARG A 56 105.84 14.32 -72.46
N VAL A 57 105.64 15.08 -73.53
CA VAL A 57 104.30 15.54 -73.94
C VAL A 57 103.43 14.37 -74.40
N LEU A 58 103.98 13.42 -75.16
CA LEU A 58 103.24 12.22 -75.58
C LEU A 58 102.90 11.31 -74.39
N GLN A 59 103.80 11.17 -73.42
CA GLN A 59 103.56 10.37 -72.23
C GLN A 59 102.50 10.99 -71.33
N SER A 60 102.56 12.30 -71.08
CA SER A 60 101.53 13.04 -70.34
C SER A 60 100.16 12.99 -71.02
N LYS A 61 100.10 13.06 -72.37
CA LYS A 61 98.85 12.81 -73.13
C LYS A 61 98.29 11.43 -72.87
N ALA A 62 99.11 10.39 -72.96
CA ALA A 62 98.68 9.02 -72.74
C ALA A 62 98.20 8.80 -71.30
N ASP A 63 98.88 9.39 -70.32
CA ASP A 63 98.51 9.26 -68.90
C ASP A 63 97.23 10.06 -68.58
N LEU A 64 97.03 11.22 -69.22
CA LEU A 64 95.77 11.95 -69.14
C LEU A 64 94.60 11.17 -69.75
N MET A 65 94.77 10.55 -70.93
CA MET A 65 93.74 9.70 -71.54
C MET A 65 93.44 8.46 -70.69
N LYS A 66 94.47 7.82 -70.12
CA LYS A 66 94.30 6.71 -69.18
C LYS A 66 93.52 7.13 -67.93
N ALA A 67 93.81 8.31 -67.39
CA ALA A 67 93.08 8.86 -66.25
C ALA A 67 91.59 9.12 -66.59
N MET A 68 91.27 9.64 -67.79
CA MET A 68 89.87 9.80 -68.25
C MET A 68 89.14 8.47 -68.46
N LEU A 69 89.88 7.40 -68.82
CA LEU A 69 89.35 6.04 -68.94
C LEU A 69 89.30 5.29 -67.60
N GLY A 70 89.76 5.92 -66.50
CA GLY A 70 89.78 5.31 -65.16
C GLY A 70 90.89 4.27 -64.95
N VAL A 71 91.87 4.18 -65.86
CA VAL A 71 92.99 3.23 -65.78
C VAL A 71 94.19 3.96 -65.18
N GLY A 72 94.64 3.58 -63.99
CA GLY A 72 95.88 4.10 -63.39
C GLY A 72 95.76 5.10 -62.24
N GLY A 73 94.60 5.15 -61.55
CA GLY A 73 94.51 5.64 -60.17
C GLY A 73 95.09 7.04 -59.88
N SER A 74 95.08 7.95 -60.85
CA SER A 74 95.61 9.30 -60.66
C SER A 74 94.69 10.15 -59.79
N THR A 75 95.27 10.84 -58.82
CA THR A 75 94.53 11.72 -57.90
C THR A 75 94.06 13.01 -58.59
N GLU A 76 93.05 13.68 -58.04
CA GLU A 76 92.46 14.91 -58.61
C GLU A 76 93.53 15.97 -58.95
N ALA A 77 94.49 16.17 -58.06
CA ALA A 77 95.57 17.12 -58.22
C ALA A 77 96.55 16.73 -59.35
N GLU A 78 96.83 15.43 -59.51
CA GLU A 78 97.67 14.93 -60.60
C GLU A 78 96.99 15.06 -61.96
N ARG A 79 95.67 14.83 -61.99
CA ARG A 79 94.84 14.98 -63.20
C ARG A 79 94.76 16.43 -63.65
N GLU A 80 94.61 17.36 -62.71
CA GLU A 80 94.54 18.79 -63.00
C GLU A 80 95.90 19.33 -63.51
N GLU A 81 97.01 18.81 -62.96
CA GLU A 81 98.36 19.12 -63.44
C GLU A 81 98.67 18.52 -64.83
N LEU A 82 98.15 17.32 -65.11
CA LEU A 82 98.19 16.70 -66.44
C LEU A 82 97.39 17.52 -67.47
N ILE A 83 96.24 18.07 -67.09
CA ILE A 83 95.44 18.96 -67.94
C ILE A 83 96.20 20.26 -68.26
N ARG A 84 96.86 20.87 -67.26
CA ARG A 84 97.65 22.10 -67.46
C ARG A 84 98.88 21.88 -68.34
N SER A 85 99.53 20.73 -68.24
CA SER A 85 100.74 20.41 -69.01
C SER A 85 100.47 20.01 -70.47
N VAL A 86 99.28 19.49 -70.77
CA VAL A 86 98.90 19.00 -72.11
C VAL A 86 97.98 19.98 -72.87
N GLY A 87 97.43 20.99 -72.19
CA GLY A 87 96.43 21.93 -72.73
C GLY A 87 96.88 22.90 -73.83
N GLY A 88 98.03 22.69 -74.47
CA GLY A 88 98.53 23.55 -75.56
C GLY A 88 98.03 23.19 -76.96
N GLU A 89 97.34 22.07 -77.14
CA GLU A 89 96.82 21.59 -78.45
C GLU A 89 95.29 21.55 -78.47
N GLU A 90 94.68 22.02 -79.58
CA GLU A 90 93.22 22.17 -79.75
C GLU A 90 92.44 20.86 -79.56
N ASP A 91 92.97 19.73 -80.06
CA ASP A 91 92.29 18.43 -80.00
C ASP A 91 92.15 17.90 -78.56
N MET A 92 93.17 18.11 -77.71
CA MET A 92 93.13 17.67 -76.32
C MET A 92 92.21 18.55 -75.47
N GLN A 93 92.11 19.84 -75.77
CA GLN A 93 91.15 20.73 -75.10
C GLN A 93 89.71 20.30 -75.39
N ALA A 94 89.41 19.92 -76.63
CA ALA A 94 88.09 19.42 -77.00
C ALA A 94 87.71 18.13 -76.23
N ILE A 95 88.65 17.19 -76.09
CA ILE A 95 88.44 15.94 -75.34
C ILE A 95 88.20 16.22 -73.86
N ILE A 96 88.95 17.15 -73.25
CA ILE A 96 88.80 17.53 -71.84
C ILE A 96 87.45 18.22 -71.61
N ALA A 97 87.03 19.12 -72.50
CA ALA A 97 85.74 19.81 -72.40
C ALA A 97 84.56 18.84 -72.55
N GLN A 98 84.65 17.87 -73.47
CA GLN A 98 83.66 16.82 -73.63
C GLN A 98 83.58 15.94 -72.39
N TYR A 99 84.73 15.54 -71.83
CA TYR A 99 84.78 14.79 -70.58
C TYR A 99 84.10 15.53 -69.42
N GLN A 100 84.40 16.81 -69.22
CA GLN A 100 83.76 17.61 -68.16
C GLN A 100 82.23 17.70 -68.34
N THR A 101 81.77 17.84 -69.59
CA THR A 101 80.34 17.85 -69.92
C THR A 101 79.68 16.51 -69.62
N ASP A 102 80.33 15.40 -69.98
CA ASP A 102 79.80 14.06 -69.77
C ASP A 102 79.83 13.66 -68.28
N MET A 103 80.82 14.14 -67.52
CA MET A 103 80.88 13.93 -66.07
C MET A 103 79.84 14.75 -65.31
N ALA A 104 79.28 15.82 -65.89
CA ALA A 104 78.18 16.58 -65.29
C ALA A 104 76.85 15.80 -65.23
N TYR A 105 76.72 14.68 -65.96
CA TYR A 105 75.56 13.80 -65.85
C TYR A 105 75.57 12.93 -64.60
N PHE A 106 76.69 12.82 -63.88
CA PHE A 106 76.71 12.22 -62.56
C PHE A 106 76.05 13.15 -61.53
N GLY A 107 75.31 12.57 -60.58
CA GLY A 107 74.78 13.34 -59.45
C GLY A 107 75.89 13.78 -58.48
N GLN A 108 75.62 14.80 -57.67
CA GLN A 108 76.56 15.33 -56.64
C GLN A 108 76.98 14.28 -55.59
N GLU A 109 76.34 13.11 -55.58
CA GLU A 109 76.52 12.02 -54.63
C GLU A 109 77.63 11.03 -55.05
N VAL A 110 78.13 11.11 -56.29
CA VAL A 110 79.16 10.19 -56.82
C VAL A 110 80.57 10.78 -56.60
N ALA A 111 81.45 10.01 -55.95
CA ALA A 111 82.80 10.42 -55.63
C ALA A 111 83.61 10.74 -56.91
N PRO A 112 84.46 11.80 -56.92
CA PRO A 112 85.20 12.25 -58.12
C PRO A 112 86.14 11.19 -58.74
N GLN A 113 86.53 10.18 -57.98
CA GLN A 113 87.35 9.04 -58.42
C GLN A 113 86.57 8.01 -59.26
N ASP A 114 85.25 7.95 -59.09
CA ASP A 114 84.35 7.03 -59.80
C ASP A 114 83.69 7.70 -61.02
N GLN A 115 83.96 8.99 -61.23
CA GLN A 115 83.55 9.76 -62.40
C GLN A 115 84.49 9.41 -63.56
N ASN A 116 84.14 8.37 -64.31
CA ASN A 116 84.86 7.94 -65.51
C ASN A 116 83.88 7.44 -66.59
N TYR A 117 84.35 7.37 -67.83
CA TYR A 117 83.51 6.95 -68.97
C TYR A 117 82.87 5.56 -68.80
N PRO A 118 83.57 4.52 -68.29
CA PRO A 118 82.96 3.20 -68.11
C PRO A 118 81.80 3.16 -67.09
N LYS A 119 81.86 4.00 -66.04
CA LYS A 119 80.86 4.01 -64.96
C LYS A 119 79.62 4.83 -65.25
N LEU A 120 79.70 5.77 -66.21
CA LEU A 120 78.58 6.65 -66.56
C LEU A 120 77.34 5.88 -67.07
N PRO A 121 77.46 4.91 -68.01
CA PRO A 121 76.30 4.11 -68.44
C PRO A 121 75.70 3.27 -67.31
N GLU A 122 76.53 2.74 -66.41
CA GLU A 122 76.07 1.95 -65.26
C GLU A 122 75.23 2.79 -64.29
N PHE A 123 75.67 4.02 -64.00
CA PHE A 123 74.95 4.99 -63.20
C PHE A 123 73.64 5.47 -63.85
N LEU A 124 73.66 5.75 -65.16
CA LEU A 124 72.47 6.17 -65.89
C LEU A 124 71.42 5.05 -65.93
N VAL A 125 71.83 3.80 -66.15
CA VAL A 125 70.92 2.65 -66.15
C VAL A 125 70.33 2.40 -64.76
N SER A 126 71.14 2.49 -63.69
CA SER A 126 70.63 2.31 -62.32
C SER A 126 69.65 3.42 -61.92
N SER A 127 69.94 4.67 -62.30
CA SER A 127 69.06 5.83 -62.07
C SER A 127 67.75 5.74 -62.87
N ILE A 128 67.79 5.23 -64.11
CA ILE A 128 66.58 4.98 -64.89
C ILE A 128 65.73 3.87 -64.25
N ARG A 129 66.38 2.80 -63.74
CA ARG A 129 65.66 1.73 -63.03
C ARG A 129 65.01 2.23 -61.75
N SER A 130 65.72 2.97 -60.90
CA SER A 130 65.16 3.53 -59.67
C SER A 130 64.02 4.50 -59.95
N ASN A 131 64.17 5.38 -60.95
CA ASN A 131 63.10 6.28 -61.37
C ASN A 131 61.87 5.52 -61.88
N ASN A 132 62.06 4.45 -62.66
CA ASN A 132 60.95 3.61 -63.10
C ASN A 132 60.25 2.90 -61.93
N GLU A 133 60.98 2.44 -60.92
CA GLU A 133 60.41 1.87 -59.69
C GLU A 133 59.63 2.91 -58.89
N ILE A 134 60.16 4.12 -58.74
CA ILE A 134 59.48 5.25 -58.09
C ILE A 134 58.21 5.61 -58.85
N LEU A 135 58.26 5.70 -60.18
CA LEU A 135 57.10 5.99 -61.02
C LEU A 135 56.05 4.88 -60.93
N ALA A 136 56.46 3.61 -60.90
CA ALA A 136 55.55 2.49 -60.71
C ALA A 136 54.87 2.54 -59.34
N LYS A 137 55.63 2.82 -58.27
CA LYS A 137 55.10 2.99 -56.91
C LYS A 137 54.16 4.19 -56.80
N ALA A 138 54.55 5.34 -57.37
CA ALA A 138 53.73 6.54 -57.39
C ALA A 138 52.39 6.31 -58.13
N ARG A 139 52.39 5.58 -59.24
CA ARG A 139 51.15 5.18 -59.93
C ARG A 139 50.28 4.28 -59.06
N GLN A 140 50.88 3.28 -58.42
CA GLN A 140 50.15 2.38 -57.51
C GLN A 140 49.53 3.15 -56.32
N ASP A 141 50.23 4.13 -55.76
CA ASP A 141 49.72 4.95 -54.66
C ASP A 141 48.60 5.88 -55.12
N VAL A 142 48.68 6.43 -56.34
CA VAL A 142 47.58 7.19 -56.95
C VAL A 142 46.34 6.32 -57.16
N ASP A 143 46.50 5.09 -57.68
CA ASP A 143 45.38 4.17 -57.89
C ASP A 143 44.72 3.80 -56.55
N LYS A 144 45.52 3.48 -55.52
CA LYS A 144 45.02 3.23 -54.16
C LYS A 144 44.32 4.45 -53.57
N ALA A 145 44.87 5.65 -53.75
CA ALA A 145 44.26 6.88 -53.26
C ALA A 145 42.91 7.16 -53.95
N GLN A 146 42.81 6.90 -55.26
CA GLN A 146 41.55 7.02 -56.00
C GLN A 146 40.53 5.97 -55.57
N GLU A 147 40.94 4.73 -55.33
CA GLU A 147 40.04 3.68 -54.83
C GLU A 147 39.52 4.01 -53.43
N ASN A 148 40.39 4.45 -52.53
CA ASN A 148 40.01 4.88 -51.18
C ASN A 148 39.05 6.08 -51.24
N ALA A 149 39.35 7.10 -52.06
CA ALA A 149 38.46 8.26 -52.22
C ALA A 149 37.07 7.86 -52.76
N LYS A 150 37.00 6.91 -53.70
CA LYS A 150 35.70 6.38 -54.17
C LYS A 150 34.95 5.66 -53.06
N ARG A 151 35.64 4.78 -52.31
CA ARG A 151 35.04 4.05 -51.18
C ARG A 151 34.54 5.02 -50.10
N ASP A 152 35.29 6.06 -49.79
CA ASP A 152 34.89 7.07 -48.81
C ASP A 152 33.67 7.88 -49.27
N VAL A 153 33.60 8.25 -50.56
CA VAL A 153 32.43 8.90 -51.14
C VAL A 153 31.20 7.99 -51.12
N ASP A 154 31.35 6.71 -51.46
CA ASP A 154 30.24 5.75 -51.45
C ASP A 154 29.76 5.45 -50.02
N ASN A 155 30.68 5.35 -49.06
CA ASN A 155 30.37 5.23 -47.64
C ASN A 155 29.64 6.47 -47.13
N ALA A 156 30.12 7.67 -47.47
CA ALA A 156 29.49 8.93 -47.08
C ALA A 156 28.08 9.06 -47.67
N ARG A 157 27.88 8.70 -48.94
CA ARG A 157 26.56 8.68 -49.58
C ARG A 157 25.61 7.68 -48.94
N SER A 158 26.11 6.48 -48.61
CA SER A 158 25.32 5.46 -47.94
C SER A 158 24.92 5.90 -46.54
N ALA A 159 25.84 6.50 -45.78
CA ALA A 159 25.58 7.06 -44.47
C ALA A 159 24.58 8.22 -44.53
N GLN A 160 24.71 9.11 -45.52
CA GLN A 160 23.77 10.22 -45.74
C GLN A 160 22.36 9.68 -46.02
N LYS A 161 22.22 8.69 -46.91
CA LYS A 161 20.91 8.10 -47.21
C LYS A 161 20.27 7.45 -45.99
N VAL A 162 21.04 6.72 -45.19
CA VAL A 162 20.52 6.14 -43.93
C VAL A 162 20.10 7.23 -42.95
N ALA A 163 20.85 8.34 -42.86
CA ALA A 163 20.49 9.47 -42.02
C ALA A 163 19.24 10.21 -42.52
N GLU A 164 19.08 10.38 -43.84
CA GLU A 164 17.89 10.95 -44.47
C GLU A 164 16.66 10.06 -44.23
N ASP A 165 16.76 8.75 -44.48
CA ASP A 165 15.68 7.78 -44.23
C ASP A 165 15.30 7.74 -42.74
N ALA A 166 16.28 7.84 -41.83
CA ALA A 166 16.03 7.90 -40.39
C ALA A 166 15.36 9.21 -39.96
N ALA A 167 15.77 10.35 -40.54
CA ALA A 167 15.16 11.64 -40.28
C ALA A 167 13.71 11.69 -40.80
N GLU A 168 13.45 11.12 -41.98
CA GLU A 168 12.09 11.04 -42.55
C GLU A 168 11.19 10.14 -41.70
N LYS A 169 11.68 8.98 -41.26
CA LYS A 169 10.94 8.11 -40.32
C LYS A 169 10.66 8.83 -39.00
N ALA A 170 11.65 9.49 -38.41
CA ALA A 170 11.46 10.23 -37.17
C ALA A 170 10.45 11.38 -37.33
N ALA A 171 10.45 12.06 -38.49
CA ALA A 171 9.48 13.11 -38.80
C ALA A 171 8.06 12.56 -38.95
N ASN A 172 7.89 11.43 -39.63
CA ASN A 172 6.60 10.76 -39.77
C ASN A 172 6.08 10.22 -38.42
N ASP A 173 6.94 9.58 -37.63
CA ASP A 173 6.61 9.08 -36.30
C ASP A 173 6.19 10.22 -35.36
N LEU A 174 6.87 11.38 -35.43
CA LEU A 174 6.51 12.57 -34.68
C LEU A 174 5.14 13.12 -35.11
N ALA A 175 4.86 13.18 -36.41
CA ALA A 175 3.57 13.64 -36.93
C ALA A 175 2.42 12.71 -36.50
N ASP A 176 2.62 11.40 -36.61
CA ASP A 176 1.65 10.37 -36.18
C ASP A 176 1.41 10.44 -34.67
N ALA A 177 2.48 10.59 -33.88
CA ALA A 177 2.37 10.75 -32.43
C ALA A 177 1.61 12.04 -32.06
N GLN A 178 1.92 13.16 -32.71
CA GLN A 178 1.21 14.42 -32.48
C GLN A 178 -0.28 14.33 -32.84
N GLN A 179 -0.62 13.65 -33.93
CA GLN A 179 -2.01 13.43 -34.32
C GLN A 179 -2.73 12.56 -33.29
N LYS A 180 -2.14 11.43 -32.89
CA LYS A 180 -2.69 10.55 -31.85
C LYS A 180 -2.90 11.29 -30.53
N PHE A 181 -1.91 12.05 -30.06
CA PHE A 181 -2.07 12.87 -28.85
C PHE A 181 -3.14 13.94 -28.99
N ALA A 182 -3.31 14.54 -30.17
CA ALA A 182 -4.38 15.51 -30.41
C ALA A 182 -5.77 14.85 -30.37
N GLU A 183 -5.92 13.66 -30.95
CA GLU A 183 -7.15 12.86 -30.90
C GLU A 183 -7.45 12.38 -29.48
N GLU A 184 -6.47 11.82 -28.78
CA GLU A 184 -6.60 11.39 -27.38
C GLU A 184 -6.97 12.54 -26.46
N ARG A 185 -6.37 13.72 -26.61
CA ARG A 185 -6.75 14.90 -25.83
C ARG A 185 -8.18 15.35 -26.10
N LYS A 186 -8.65 15.29 -27.36
CA LYS A 186 -10.05 15.58 -27.71
C LYS A 186 -10.99 14.55 -27.07
N ALA A 187 -10.67 13.26 -27.17
CA ALA A 187 -11.46 12.19 -26.58
C ALA A 187 -11.51 12.28 -25.06
N MET A 188 -10.37 12.53 -24.40
CA MET A 188 -10.26 12.69 -22.96
C MET A 188 -11.01 13.93 -22.46
N LYS A 189 -10.94 15.05 -23.19
CA LYS A 189 -11.72 16.25 -22.86
C LYS A 189 -13.22 15.98 -22.95
N ALA A 190 -13.68 15.37 -24.04
CA ALA A 190 -15.08 15.01 -24.23
C ALA A 190 -15.57 14.02 -23.16
N GLN A 191 -14.74 13.03 -22.78
CA GLN A 191 -15.06 12.08 -21.73
C GLN A 191 -15.13 12.75 -20.35
N THR A 192 -14.23 13.70 -20.08
CA THR A 192 -14.19 14.46 -18.83
C THR A 192 -15.41 15.37 -18.71
N GLU A 193 -15.77 16.09 -19.78
CA GLU A 193 -16.99 16.90 -19.86
C GLU A 193 -18.24 16.03 -19.66
N ALA A 194 -18.36 14.91 -20.39
CA ALA A 194 -19.48 13.98 -20.23
C ALA A 194 -19.55 13.37 -18.81
N THR A 195 -18.42 13.13 -18.18
CA THR A 195 -18.35 12.60 -16.80
C THR A 195 -18.71 13.67 -15.79
N ALA A 196 -18.23 14.90 -15.96
CA ALA A 196 -18.59 16.05 -15.13
C ALA A 196 -20.10 16.34 -15.22
N ASP A 197 -20.68 16.27 -16.42
CA ASP A 197 -22.12 16.42 -16.64
C ASP A 197 -22.92 15.31 -15.96
N LYS A 198 -22.50 14.05 -16.13
CA LYS A 198 -23.13 12.91 -15.44
C LYS A 198 -23.05 13.03 -13.92
N LEU A 199 -21.89 13.43 -13.38
CA LEU A 199 -21.69 13.62 -11.95
C LEU A 199 -22.55 14.76 -11.42
N THR A 200 -22.60 15.88 -12.14
CA THR A 200 -23.44 17.03 -11.78
C THR A 200 -24.93 16.65 -11.83
N LYS A 201 -25.36 15.92 -12.86
CA LYS A 201 -26.74 15.44 -12.97
C LYS A 201 -27.09 14.48 -11.82
N LYS A 202 -26.23 13.49 -11.54
CA LYS A 202 -26.40 12.57 -10.42
C LYS A 202 -26.39 13.26 -9.07
N SER A 203 -25.54 14.28 -8.88
CA SER A 203 -25.50 15.07 -7.65
C SER A 203 -26.81 15.84 -7.45
N ARG A 204 -27.35 16.47 -8.50
CA ARG A 204 -28.67 17.13 -8.45
C ARG A 204 -29.80 16.13 -8.19
N GLU A 205 -29.79 14.98 -8.85
CA GLU A 205 -30.78 13.92 -8.62
C GLU A 205 -30.73 13.39 -7.18
N LEU A 206 -29.52 13.19 -6.63
CA LEU A 206 -29.33 12.75 -5.25
C LEU A 206 -29.82 13.81 -4.25
N LEU A 207 -29.51 15.09 -4.48
CA LEU A 207 -30.00 16.18 -3.65
C LEU A 207 -31.53 16.26 -3.70
N ALA A 208 -32.12 16.23 -4.90
CA ALA A 208 -33.58 16.24 -5.06
C ALA A 208 -34.25 15.02 -4.40
N ALA A 209 -33.65 13.82 -4.50
CA ALA A 209 -34.14 12.62 -3.84
C ALA A 209 -34.02 12.71 -2.31
N THR A 210 -32.93 13.30 -1.81
CA THR A 210 -32.71 13.51 -0.38
C THR A 210 -33.69 14.53 0.19
N ASP A 211 -33.93 15.63 -0.52
CA ASP A 211 -34.92 16.63 -0.13
C ASP A 211 -36.35 16.06 -0.17
N ALA A 212 -36.68 15.28 -1.20
CA ALA A 212 -37.96 14.59 -1.28
C ALA A 212 -38.14 13.57 -0.14
N ALA A 213 -37.09 12.83 0.22
CA ALA A 213 -37.11 11.91 1.35
C ALA A 213 -37.31 12.62 2.69
N LYS A 214 -36.63 13.75 2.92
CA LYS A 214 -36.84 14.57 4.12
C LYS A 214 -38.26 15.12 4.22
N VAL A 215 -38.81 15.63 3.12
CA VAL A 215 -40.21 16.11 3.09
C VAL A 215 -41.18 14.97 3.41
N ALA A 216 -40.96 13.79 2.84
CA ALA A 216 -41.77 12.62 3.15
C ALA A 216 -41.64 12.19 4.61
N GLU A 217 -40.43 12.19 5.18
CA GLU A 217 -40.17 11.89 6.58
C GLU A 217 -40.88 12.88 7.51
N ASP A 218 -40.81 14.17 7.22
CA ASP A 218 -41.53 15.21 7.97
C ASP A 218 -43.05 15.03 7.89
N GLU A 219 -43.59 14.64 6.72
CA GLU A 219 -45.01 14.31 6.58
C GLU A 219 -45.40 13.07 7.39
N PHE A 220 -44.58 12.02 7.36
CA PHE A 220 -44.83 10.81 8.14
C PHE A 220 -44.75 11.10 9.63
N ASN A 221 -43.76 11.85 10.09
CA ASN A 221 -43.63 12.24 11.50
C ASN A 221 -44.82 13.08 11.97
N LYS A 222 -45.31 14.01 11.13
CA LYS A 222 -46.55 14.74 11.41
C LYS A 222 -47.77 13.82 11.52
N LYS A 223 -47.92 12.86 10.60
CA LYS A 223 -49.00 11.87 10.65
C LYS A 223 -48.91 10.98 11.89
N VAL A 224 -47.71 10.52 12.24
CA VAL A 224 -47.47 9.73 13.46
C VAL A 224 -47.84 10.56 14.69
N ALA A 225 -47.38 11.80 14.80
CA ALA A 225 -47.75 12.68 15.91
C ALA A 225 -49.27 12.90 16.01
N GLN A 226 -49.95 13.11 14.87
CA GLN A 226 -51.40 13.24 14.81
C GLN A 226 -52.12 11.96 15.25
N LEU A 227 -51.68 10.79 14.77
CA LEU A 227 -52.25 9.51 15.14
C LEU A 227 -52.04 9.21 16.61
N THR A 228 -50.84 9.44 17.15
CA THR A 228 -50.55 9.27 18.58
C THR A 228 -51.39 10.20 19.44
N ALA A 229 -51.53 11.47 19.07
CA ALA A 229 -52.41 12.41 19.77
C ALA A 229 -53.89 11.97 19.72
N THR A 230 -54.33 11.44 18.58
CA THR A 230 -55.68 10.89 18.43
C THR A 230 -55.88 9.66 19.30
N ILE A 231 -54.94 8.71 19.29
CA ILE A 231 -54.97 7.50 20.12
C ILE A 231 -55.00 7.88 21.59
N GLU A 232 -54.18 8.84 22.02
CA GLU A 232 -54.15 9.28 23.42
C GLU A 232 -55.47 9.95 23.83
N SER A 233 -56.04 10.79 22.96
CA SER A 233 -57.37 11.37 23.22
C SER A 233 -58.46 10.29 23.31
N GLN A 234 -58.41 9.29 22.42
CA GLN A 234 -59.34 8.17 22.42
C GLN A 234 -59.15 7.31 23.65
N ARG A 235 -57.91 7.05 24.09
CA ARG A 235 -57.61 6.32 25.34
C ARG A 235 -58.15 7.07 26.55
N GLN A 236 -57.97 8.38 26.63
CA GLN A 236 -58.50 9.18 27.72
C GLN A 236 -60.03 9.19 27.74
N GLU A 237 -60.65 9.29 26.57
CA GLU A 237 -62.11 9.24 26.43
C GLU A 237 -62.66 7.84 26.76
N LEU A 238 -61.97 6.79 26.32
CA LEU A 238 -62.32 5.40 26.59
C LEU A 238 -62.10 5.07 28.07
N ASN A 239 -61.05 5.60 28.71
CA ASN A 239 -60.83 5.52 30.15
C ASN A 239 -61.87 6.32 30.95
N ARG A 240 -62.30 7.50 30.49
CA ARG A 240 -63.42 8.23 31.11
C ARG A 240 -64.72 7.44 31.02
N LEU A 241 -65.06 6.96 29.83
CA LEU A 241 -66.27 6.16 29.58
C LEU A 241 -66.24 4.82 30.31
N ARG A 242 -65.06 4.22 30.50
CA ARG A 242 -64.86 3.03 31.33
C ARG A 242 -64.85 3.34 32.82
N SER A 243 -64.26 4.44 33.28
CA SER A 243 -64.25 4.81 34.70
C SER A 243 -65.64 5.16 35.20
N ASP A 244 -66.53 5.65 34.31
CA ASP A 244 -67.93 5.96 34.66
C ASP A 244 -68.83 4.73 34.72
N ARG A 245 -68.33 3.54 34.33
CA ARG A 245 -69.09 2.30 34.46
C ARG A 245 -68.23 1.15 34.99
N PHE A 246 -68.78 0.47 36.00
CA PHE A 246 -68.47 -0.92 36.40
C PHE A 246 -67.62 -1.17 37.65
N GLU A 247 -67.83 -0.38 38.70
CA GLU A 247 -67.75 -0.92 40.06
C GLU A 247 -69.11 -0.73 40.75
N SER A 248 -70.07 -1.61 40.42
CA SER A 248 -71.35 -1.66 41.14
C SER A 248 -71.16 -2.50 42.40
N PHE A 249 -71.84 -2.09 43.47
CA PHE A 249 -72.05 -2.95 44.63
C PHE A 249 -72.70 -4.27 44.17
N GLN A 250 -72.27 -5.36 44.78
CA GLN A 250 -72.63 -6.70 44.34
C GLN A 250 -73.88 -7.21 45.05
N GLY A 251 -74.14 -6.70 46.26
CA GLY A 251 -75.31 -7.02 47.06
C GLY A 251 -75.42 -6.11 48.29
N GLU A 252 -76.32 -6.48 49.19
CA GLU A 252 -76.61 -5.77 50.44
C GLU A 252 -76.84 -6.74 51.61
N VAL A 253 -76.65 -6.24 52.82
CA VAL A 253 -76.97 -6.93 54.07
C VAL A 253 -78.47 -6.82 54.33
N THR A 254 -79.16 -7.97 54.39
CA THR A 254 -80.62 -8.05 54.58
C THR A 254 -81.02 -8.18 56.04
N SER A 255 -80.19 -8.81 56.86
CA SER A 255 -80.48 -8.94 58.29
C SER A 255 -79.21 -9.24 59.08
N VAL A 256 -79.09 -8.65 60.27
CA VAL A 256 -77.95 -8.82 61.18
C VAL A 256 -78.43 -9.53 62.45
N ARG A 257 -77.89 -10.72 62.76
CA ARG A 257 -78.30 -11.53 63.93
C ARG A 257 -77.14 -11.73 64.92
N GLY A 258 -77.37 -11.39 66.19
CA GLY A 258 -76.47 -11.70 67.31
C GLY A 258 -76.58 -10.70 68.48
N ARG A 259 -76.24 -11.15 69.68
CA ARG A 259 -76.19 -10.33 70.90
C ARG A 259 -74.88 -9.52 70.88
N ASN A 260 -74.95 -8.20 70.69
CA ASN A 260 -73.83 -7.25 70.46
C ASN A 260 -73.32 -7.13 69.00
N GLY A 261 -74.18 -6.64 68.11
CA GLY A 261 -73.74 -6.16 66.79
C GLY A 261 -73.55 -7.25 65.72
N GLY A 262 -74.15 -8.43 65.93
CA GLY A 262 -74.32 -9.47 64.92
C GLY A 262 -73.05 -10.16 64.44
N ASN A 263 -72.80 -11.38 64.93
CA ASN A 263 -71.70 -12.21 64.42
C ASN A 263 -72.11 -12.99 63.17
N VAL A 264 -73.40 -13.07 62.89
CA VAL A 264 -73.97 -13.70 61.69
C VAL A 264 -74.80 -12.68 60.94
N VAL A 265 -74.46 -12.43 59.69
CA VAL A 265 -75.20 -11.56 58.79
C VAL A 265 -75.83 -12.37 57.65
N MET A 266 -76.97 -11.91 57.17
CA MET A 266 -77.65 -12.44 55.99
C MET A 266 -77.44 -11.47 54.83
N ILE A 267 -77.08 -12.00 53.67
CA ILE A 267 -76.81 -11.22 52.46
C ILE A 267 -77.74 -11.66 51.33
N ASN A 268 -78.11 -10.73 50.45
CA ASN A 268 -78.99 -10.97 49.30
C ASN A 268 -78.28 -11.70 48.11
N LEU A 269 -77.31 -12.56 48.41
CA LEU A 269 -76.56 -13.36 47.45
C LEU A 269 -76.72 -14.84 47.78
N GLY A 270 -76.89 -15.69 46.76
CA GLY A 270 -77.13 -17.11 46.98
C GLY A 270 -76.68 -18.01 45.84
N ALA A 271 -77.30 -19.20 45.76
CA ALA A 271 -76.91 -20.24 44.80
C ALA A 271 -77.11 -19.80 43.32
N ALA A 272 -78.15 -19.02 43.03
CA ALA A 272 -78.43 -18.53 41.68
C ALA A 272 -77.41 -17.47 41.22
N ASP A 273 -76.78 -16.77 42.15
CA ASP A 273 -75.71 -15.79 41.87
C ASP A 273 -74.33 -16.46 41.71
N GLN A 274 -74.26 -17.79 41.76
CA GLN A 274 -73.02 -18.57 41.74
C GLN A 274 -72.10 -18.29 42.95
N LEU A 275 -72.70 -17.95 44.10
CA LEU A 275 -71.97 -17.78 45.34
C LEU A 275 -71.42 -19.12 45.83
N ARG A 276 -70.18 -19.13 46.33
CA ARG A 276 -69.56 -20.32 46.96
C ARG A 276 -69.35 -20.09 48.45
N PRO A 277 -69.36 -21.15 49.27
CA PRO A 277 -68.90 -21.06 50.65
C PRO A 277 -67.44 -20.55 50.70
N ASN A 278 -67.07 -19.90 51.79
CA ASN A 278 -65.74 -19.33 52.06
C ASN A 278 -65.36 -18.06 51.27
N VAL A 279 -66.23 -17.53 50.41
CA VAL A 279 -66.02 -16.21 49.79
C VAL A 279 -66.08 -15.12 50.85
N THR A 280 -65.16 -14.15 50.75
CA THR A 280 -65.06 -13.02 51.68
C THR A 280 -65.49 -11.72 50.99
N PHE A 281 -66.26 -10.90 51.71
CA PHE A 281 -66.75 -9.60 51.27
C PHE A 281 -66.38 -8.50 52.28
N GLY A 282 -66.09 -7.31 51.77
CA GLY A 282 -66.08 -6.08 52.57
C GLY A 282 -67.50 -5.51 52.64
N VAL A 283 -67.91 -5.13 53.85
CA VAL A 283 -69.15 -4.41 54.13
C VAL A 283 -68.85 -2.92 54.11
N LEU A 284 -69.57 -2.20 53.26
CA LEU A 284 -69.48 -0.78 53.02
C LEU A 284 -70.75 -0.09 53.51
N ASP A 285 -70.68 1.22 53.74
CA ASP A 285 -71.86 1.99 54.11
C ASP A 285 -72.96 1.94 53.03
N GLY A 286 -74.23 1.91 53.44
CA GLY A 286 -75.38 2.03 52.54
C GLY A 286 -75.35 3.30 51.68
N ASP A 287 -74.77 4.39 52.18
CA ASP A 287 -74.65 5.66 51.46
C ASP A 287 -73.42 5.73 50.54
N ALA A 288 -72.55 4.69 50.56
CA ALA A 288 -71.40 4.64 49.67
C ALA A 288 -71.87 4.63 48.20
N THR A 289 -71.29 5.52 47.39
CA THR A 289 -71.60 5.64 45.96
C THR A 289 -70.58 4.91 45.10
N ARG A 290 -69.33 4.79 45.57
CA ARG A 290 -68.22 4.11 44.89
C ARG A 290 -67.55 3.12 45.85
N PRO A 291 -67.45 1.84 45.52
CA PRO A 291 -66.86 0.84 46.41
C PRO A 291 -65.34 1.01 46.59
N GLU A 292 -64.64 1.68 45.67
CA GLU A 292 -63.18 1.89 45.75
C GLU A 292 -62.75 2.97 46.75
N GLU A 293 -63.63 3.94 47.03
CA GLU A 293 -63.34 5.11 47.89
C GLU A 293 -64.02 5.00 49.27
N ALA A 294 -64.77 3.92 49.51
CA ALA A 294 -65.55 3.74 50.71
C ALA A 294 -64.76 2.96 51.78
N ASP A 295 -64.79 3.46 53.01
CA ASP A 295 -64.21 2.78 54.16
C ASP A 295 -64.95 1.47 54.47
N VAL A 296 -64.19 0.38 54.65
CA VAL A 296 -64.73 -0.93 54.98
C VAL A 296 -65.12 -0.97 56.46
N LYS A 297 -66.41 -1.12 56.77
CA LYS A 297 -66.94 -1.24 58.15
C LYS A 297 -66.53 -2.58 58.78
N ALA A 298 -66.68 -3.66 58.02
CA ALA A 298 -66.43 -5.02 58.48
C ALA A 298 -66.14 -5.97 57.32
N THR A 299 -65.42 -7.06 57.62
CA THR A 299 -65.14 -8.15 56.68
C THR A 299 -66.01 -9.35 57.05
N ILE A 300 -66.77 -9.88 56.09
CA ILE A 300 -67.69 -11.01 56.29
C ILE A 300 -67.30 -12.19 55.40
N ARG A 301 -67.45 -13.41 55.91
CA ARG A 301 -67.15 -14.66 55.20
C ARG A 301 -68.38 -15.54 55.10
N VAL A 302 -68.72 -15.96 53.90
CA VAL A 302 -69.90 -16.80 53.64
C VAL A 302 -69.68 -18.19 54.24
N THR A 303 -70.56 -18.60 55.16
CA THR A 303 -70.47 -19.90 55.82
C THR A 303 -71.44 -20.91 55.22
N ARG A 304 -72.66 -20.47 54.92
CA ARG A 304 -73.70 -21.35 54.38
C ARG A 304 -74.64 -20.60 53.46
N ILE A 305 -74.86 -21.17 52.28
CA ILE A 305 -75.87 -20.73 51.32
C ILE A 305 -77.21 -21.35 51.74
N ARG A 306 -78.25 -20.53 51.85
CA ARG A 306 -79.57 -20.98 52.35
C ARG A 306 -80.60 -21.10 51.24
N ASP A 307 -80.58 -20.18 50.27
CA ASP A 307 -81.56 -20.09 49.19
C ASP A 307 -80.91 -19.58 47.89
N SER A 308 -81.70 -19.41 46.82
CA SER A 308 -81.27 -18.90 45.51
C SER A 308 -80.58 -17.54 45.59
N HIS A 309 -81.04 -16.63 46.44
CA HIS A 309 -80.46 -15.28 46.64
C HIS A 309 -80.26 -14.94 48.13
N LEU A 310 -80.03 -15.95 48.98
CA LEU A 310 -79.84 -15.74 50.41
C LEU A 310 -78.73 -16.63 50.97
N ALA A 311 -77.74 -16.00 51.59
CA ALA A 311 -76.66 -16.68 52.28
C ALA A 311 -76.44 -16.11 53.68
N SER A 312 -75.99 -16.96 54.59
CA SER A 312 -75.49 -16.55 55.89
C SER A 312 -73.96 -16.47 55.86
N ALA A 313 -73.44 -15.34 56.34
CA ALA A 313 -72.02 -15.06 56.48
C ALA A 313 -71.69 -14.75 57.94
N ASN A 314 -70.49 -15.12 58.37
CA ASN A 314 -69.95 -14.74 59.68
C ASN A 314 -69.09 -13.49 59.54
N VAL A 315 -69.21 -12.59 60.51
CA VAL A 315 -68.33 -11.42 60.61
C VAL A 315 -66.97 -11.90 61.11
N VAL A 316 -65.92 -11.62 60.34
CA VAL A 316 -64.55 -12.07 60.62
C VAL A 316 -63.73 -10.95 61.27
N SER A 317 -63.83 -9.72 60.75
CA SER A 317 -63.17 -8.54 61.32
C SER A 317 -64.06 -7.31 61.28
N ARG A 318 -63.81 -6.35 62.18
CA ARG A 318 -64.51 -5.06 62.29
C ARG A 318 -63.47 -3.95 62.40
N ALA A 319 -63.59 -2.91 61.57
CA ALA A 319 -62.67 -1.78 61.60
C ALA A 319 -62.84 -0.91 62.88
N GLY A 320 -64.02 -0.90 63.49
CA GLY A 320 -64.25 -0.20 64.75
C GLY A 320 -65.63 -0.43 65.37
N ILE A 321 -65.78 -0.09 66.66
CA ILE A 321 -67.06 -0.15 67.39
C ILE A 321 -68.00 1.00 66.96
N ALA A 322 -67.44 2.07 66.39
CA ALA A 322 -68.17 3.30 66.04
C ALA A 322 -69.13 3.14 64.85
N SER A 323 -68.91 2.17 63.96
CA SER A 323 -69.71 1.97 62.74
C SER A 323 -70.30 0.55 62.72
N PRO A 324 -71.46 0.32 63.37
CA PRO A 324 -72.10 -1.00 63.38
C PRO A 324 -72.58 -1.39 61.98
N ILE A 325 -72.60 -2.69 61.70
CA ILE A 325 -73.20 -3.24 60.49
C ILE A 325 -74.72 -3.11 60.60
N VAL A 326 -75.34 -2.49 59.63
CA VAL A 326 -76.80 -2.26 59.56
C VAL A 326 -77.41 -2.91 58.33
N GLU A 327 -78.73 -3.10 58.37
CA GLU A 327 -79.49 -3.57 57.20
C GLU A 327 -79.42 -2.49 56.10
N GLY A 328 -79.15 -2.90 54.86
CA GLY A 328 -78.92 -2.01 53.73
C GLY A 328 -77.45 -1.62 53.50
N ASP A 329 -76.53 -2.00 54.39
CA ASP A 329 -75.09 -1.87 54.10
C ASP A 329 -74.73 -2.68 52.86
N LYS A 330 -73.90 -2.12 51.99
CA LYS A 330 -73.56 -2.72 50.70
C LYS A 330 -72.37 -3.64 50.85
N ILE A 331 -72.31 -4.67 50.01
CA ILE A 331 -71.18 -5.61 50.00
C ILE A 331 -70.45 -5.58 48.66
N TYR A 332 -69.14 -5.68 48.76
CA TYR A 332 -68.25 -5.69 47.62
C TYR A 332 -67.07 -6.64 47.87
N SER A 333 -66.70 -7.39 46.83
CA SER A 333 -65.48 -8.20 46.81
C SER A 333 -64.76 -8.02 45.48
N PRO A 334 -63.46 -7.70 45.47
CA PRO A 334 -62.68 -7.65 44.23
C PRO A 334 -62.44 -9.06 43.66
N PHE A 335 -62.54 -10.11 44.48
CA PHE A 335 -62.26 -11.50 44.14
C PHE A 335 -63.50 -12.30 43.69
N TRP A 336 -64.69 -11.69 43.70
CA TRP A 336 -65.93 -12.36 43.31
C TRP A 336 -66.84 -11.44 42.47
N ALA A 337 -67.66 -12.03 41.62
CA ALA A 337 -68.71 -11.35 40.86
C ALA A 337 -69.88 -12.32 40.62
N PRO A 338 -71.14 -11.82 40.58
CA PRO A 338 -72.30 -12.68 40.36
C PRO A 338 -72.24 -13.30 38.96
N GLY A 339 -72.49 -14.61 38.88
CA GLY A 339 -72.62 -15.36 37.63
C GLY A 339 -71.32 -15.59 36.82
N ARG A 340 -70.15 -15.26 37.37
CA ARG A 340 -68.85 -15.60 36.76
C ARG A 340 -67.75 -15.85 37.78
N ASN A 341 -66.83 -16.77 37.46
CA ASN A 341 -65.59 -16.90 38.20
C ASN A 341 -64.67 -15.71 37.87
N VAL A 342 -64.22 -14.98 38.89
CA VAL A 342 -63.26 -13.88 38.69
C VAL A 342 -61.89 -14.47 38.44
N LYS A 343 -61.29 -14.08 37.31
CA LYS A 343 -59.92 -14.43 36.94
C LYS A 343 -58.99 -13.25 37.19
N ILE A 344 -57.85 -13.52 37.82
CA ILE A 344 -56.79 -12.55 38.08
C ILE A 344 -55.52 -13.05 37.40
N ALA A 345 -54.92 -12.21 36.57
CA ALA A 345 -53.64 -12.51 35.93
C ALA A 345 -52.51 -11.81 36.70
N LEU A 346 -51.37 -12.49 36.83
CA LEU A 346 -50.18 -11.98 37.49
C LEU A 346 -49.09 -11.77 36.44
N VAL A 347 -48.40 -10.62 36.48
CA VAL A 347 -47.32 -10.27 35.56
C VAL A 347 -46.11 -9.76 36.32
N GLY A 348 -44.95 -10.31 35.96
CA GLY A 348 -43.66 -10.00 36.58
C GLY A 348 -43.44 -10.68 37.92
N ASP A 349 -42.33 -10.30 38.54
CA ASP A 349 -41.95 -10.76 39.87
C ASP A 349 -42.64 -9.89 40.92
N ILE A 350 -43.49 -10.52 41.72
CA ILE A 350 -44.23 -9.86 42.79
C ILE A 350 -43.49 -10.12 44.09
N ASP A 351 -42.82 -9.09 44.61
CA ASP A 351 -42.24 -9.06 45.95
C ASP A 351 -43.19 -8.29 46.89
N ILE A 352 -43.78 -8.98 47.87
CA ILE A 352 -44.76 -8.38 48.79
C ILE A 352 -44.15 -7.99 50.13
N ASP A 353 -43.17 -8.75 50.61
CA ASP A 353 -42.56 -8.53 51.92
C ASP A 353 -41.27 -7.67 51.85
N GLY A 354 -40.81 -7.36 50.64
CA GLY A 354 -39.69 -6.49 50.36
C GLY A 354 -38.34 -7.18 50.57
N ASP A 355 -38.28 -8.51 50.52
CA ASP A 355 -37.07 -9.29 50.75
C ASP A 355 -36.21 -9.48 49.49
N GLY A 356 -36.72 -9.07 48.31
CA GLY A 356 -36.05 -9.16 47.02
C GLY A 356 -36.18 -10.53 46.34
N GLU A 357 -36.90 -11.49 46.92
CA GLU A 357 -37.32 -12.74 46.28
C GLU A 357 -38.77 -12.65 45.76
N PRO A 358 -39.12 -13.32 44.64
CA PRO A 358 -40.48 -13.29 44.11
C PRO A 358 -41.44 -14.20 44.91
N ASP A 359 -42.46 -13.59 45.52
CA ASP A 359 -43.55 -14.23 46.28
C ASP A 359 -44.69 -14.80 45.42
N ASN A 360 -44.46 -15.01 44.12
CA ASN A 360 -45.51 -15.32 43.14
C ASN A 360 -46.39 -16.53 43.55
N GLU A 361 -45.82 -17.57 44.17
CA GLU A 361 -46.58 -18.74 44.61
C GLU A 361 -47.43 -18.47 45.87
N ALA A 362 -46.91 -17.68 46.82
CA ALA A 362 -47.65 -17.28 48.01
C ALA A 362 -48.87 -16.42 47.64
N VAL A 363 -48.67 -15.48 46.72
CA VAL A 363 -49.74 -14.62 46.17
C VAL A 363 -50.79 -15.45 45.44
N LYS A 364 -50.38 -16.41 44.61
CA LYS A 364 -51.31 -17.34 43.94
C LYS A 364 -52.15 -18.12 44.94
N ALA A 365 -51.55 -18.59 46.03
CA ALA A 365 -52.27 -19.32 47.09
C ALA A 365 -53.28 -18.42 47.80
N GLN A 366 -52.92 -17.18 48.12
CA GLN A 366 -53.81 -16.21 48.77
C GLN A 366 -54.99 -15.81 47.88
N ILE A 367 -54.77 -15.58 46.58
CA ILE A 367 -55.84 -15.27 45.62
C ILE A 367 -56.83 -16.43 45.50
N ARG A 368 -56.33 -17.68 45.44
CA ARG A 368 -57.17 -18.88 45.41
C ARG A 368 -57.96 -19.04 46.72
N ALA A 369 -57.34 -18.75 47.86
CA ALA A 369 -58.01 -18.78 49.16
C ALA A 369 -59.13 -17.72 49.27
N ALA A 370 -58.94 -16.55 48.64
CA ALA A 370 -59.95 -15.49 48.56
C ALA A 370 -61.12 -15.80 47.61
N GLY A 371 -61.01 -16.84 46.77
CA GLY A 371 -62.08 -17.33 45.90
C GLY A 371 -61.97 -16.94 44.42
N ALA A 372 -60.84 -16.36 43.98
CA ALA A 372 -60.56 -16.05 42.59
C ALA A 372 -59.68 -17.10 41.92
N GLU A 373 -59.77 -17.22 40.60
CA GLU A 373 -58.94 -18.10 39.77
C GLU A 373 -57.72 -17.32 39.28
N VAL A 374 -56.52 -17.89 39.45
CA VAL A 374 -55.29 -17.26 38.94
C VAL A 374 -55.00 -17.78 37.53
N VAL A 375 -54.85 -16.86 36.59
CA VAL A 375 -54.50 -17.15 35.20
C VAL A 375 -53.04 -16.81 34.98
N GLU A 376 -52.28 -17.79 34.51
CA GLU A 376 -50.89 -17.59 34.15
C GLU A 376 -50.81 -17.12 32.69
N THR A 377 -50.45 -15.85 32.53
CA THR A 377 -50.29 -15.20 31.23
C THR A 377 -48.83 -15.25 30.82
N GLN A 378 -48.56 -15.73 29.62
CA GLN A 378 -47.20 -15.85 29.08
C GLN A 378 -47.15 -15.20 27.69
N VAL A 379 -46.05 -14.53 27.37
CA VAL A 379 -45.76 -14.10 26.00
C VAL A 379 -44.90 -15.16 25.31
N VAL A 380 -45.43 -15.68 24.21
CA VAL A 380 -44.71 -16.61 23.34
C VAL A 380 -44.65 -15.96 21.96
N ASN A 381 -43.43 -15.70 21.45
CA ASN A 381 -43.21 -15.08 20.14
C ASN A 381 -43.95 -13.74 19.93
N GLY A 382 -43.99 -12.88 20.95
CA GLY A 382 -44.65 -11.57 20.87
C GLY A 382 -46.19 -11.61 20.90
N GLN A 383 -46.80 -12.78 21.13
CA GLN A 383 -48.24 -12.92 21.34
C GLN A 383 -48.54 -13.33 22.78
N VAL A 384 -49.48 -12.62 23.40
CA VAL A 384 -49.94 -12.93 24.76
C VAL A 384 -50.88 -14.13 24.71
N LYS A 385 -50.54 -15.19 25.46
CA LYS A 385 -51.36 -16.39 25.61
C LYS A 385 -52.07 -16.36 26.96
N ASN A 386 -53.31 -16.86 26.98
CA ASN A 386 -54.18 -16.97 28.16
C ASN A 386 -54.68 -15.64 28.77
N LEU A 387 -54.49 -14.50 28.11
CA LEU A 387 -55.14 -13.25 28.50
C LEU A 387 -56.42 -13.06 27.66
N ASP A 388 -57.55 -12.87 28.34
CA ASP A 388 -58.88 -12.70 27.73
C ASP A 388 -59.66 -11.65 28.53
N ASN A 389 -60.72 -11.09 27.96
CA ASN A 389 -61.64 -10.12 28.57
C ASN A 389 -62.37 -10.64 29.82
N SER A 390 -62.27 -11.94 30.10
CA SER A 390 -62.77 -12.57 31.32
C SER A 390 -61.87 -12.33 32.54
N VAL A 391 -60.63 -11.87 32.32
CA VAL A 391 -59.71 -11.45 33.38
C VAL A 391 -60.15 -10.09 33.90
N ARG A 392 -60.37 -10.00 35.23
CA ARG A 392 -60.83 -8.77 35.88
C ARG A 392 -59.67 -7.81 36.16
N PHE A 393 -58.59 -8.35 36.71
CA PHE A 393 -57.40 -7.60 37.09
C PHE A 393 -56.15 -8.24 36.52
N LEU A 394 -55.26 -7.42 35.96
CA LEU A 394 -53.87 -7.75 35.73
C LEU A 394 -53.06 -7.12 36.88
N VAL A 395 -52.34 -7.94 37.63
CA VAL A 395 -51.52 -7.48 38.75
C VAL A 395 -50.10 -7.30 38.25
N GLU A 396 -49.63 -6.06 38.30
CA GLU A 396 -48.25 -5.69 37.96
C GLU A 396 -47.37 -5.83 39.21
N GLY A 397 -46.36 -6.70 39.13
CA GLY A 397 -45.31 -6.82 40.13
C GLY A 397 -44.41 -5.59 40.21
N THR A 398 -43.54 -5.55 41.22
CA THR A 398 -42.55 -4.48 41.33
C THR A 398 -41.58 -4.65 40.18
N ARG A 399 -41.64 -3.72 39.21
CA ARG A 399 -40.73 -3.70 38.06
C ARG A 399 -39.30 -3.78 38.59
N THR A 400 -38.60 -4.85 38.26
CA THR A 400 -37.18 -4.97 38.59
C THR A 400 -36.46 -3.82 37.89
N GLU A 401 -36.15 -2.76 38.63
CA GLU A 401 -35.31 -1.70 38.10
C GLU A 401 -33.94 -2.32 37.80
N LEU A 402 -33.39 -2.00 36.63
CA LEU A 402 -32.02 -2.36 36.25
C LEU A 402 -31.04 -1.56 37.13
N GLY A 403 -30.97 -1.93 38.39
CA GLY A 403 -30.32 -1.18 39.44
C GLY A 403 -29.65 -2.13 40.41
N ASP A 404 -28.33 -2.14 40.34
CA ASP A 404 -27.40 -2.61 41.36
C ASP A 404 -27.10 -4.12 41.37
N VAL A 405 -26.21 -4.54 40.47
CA VAL A 405 -25.38 -5.72 40.73
C VAL A 405 -23.94 -5.41 40.33
N ASN A 406 -23.08 -5.22 41.34
CA ASN A 406 -21.64 -5.41 41.21
C ASN A 406 -21.37 -6.91 40.96
N ALA A 407 -21.57 -7.37 39.72
CA ALA A 407 -21.22 -8.72 39.28
C ALA A 407 -20.39 -8.63 37.99
N ASP A 408 -19.56 -9.65 37.78
CA ASP A 408 -18.57 -9.71 36.70
C ASP A 408 -19.19 -9.58 35.29
N LEU A 409 -18.49 -8.85 34.42
CA LEU A 409 -18.97 -8.32 33.12
C LEU A 409 -19.51 -9.36 32.11
N ALA A 410 -19.22 -10.64 32.28
CA ALA A 410 -19.71 -11.71 31.39
C ALA A 410 -21.12 -12.19 31.79
N ASP A 411 -21.36 -12.38 33.10
CA ASP A 411 -22.67 -12.80 33.62
C ASP A 411 -23.68 -11.65 33.53
N VAL A 412 -23.20 -10.40 33.60
CA VAL A 412 -24.02 -9.20 33.43
C VAL A 412 -24.63 -9.09 32.03
N GLN A 413 -23.96 -9.56 30.97
CA GLN A 413 -24.51 -9.46 29.60
C GLN A 413 -25.65 -10.45 29.37
N GLU A 414 -25.54 -11.67 29.87
CA GLU A 414 -26.56 -12.70 29.73
C GLU A 414 -27.76 -12.40 30.66
N MET A 415 -27.50 -12.01 31.91
CA MET A 415 -28.54 -11.53 32.84
C MET A 415 -29.25 -10.26 32.34
N ASN A 416 -28.54 -9.33 31.70
CA ASN A 416 -29.18 -8.14 31.13
C ASN A 416 -30.07 -8.51 29.95
N ASN A 417 -29.70 -9.48 29.11
CA ASN A 417 -30.54 -9.89 27.99
C ASN A 417 -31.83 -10.59 28.47
N GLU A 418 -31.74 -11.46 29.47
CA GLU A 418 -32.91 -12.13 30.05
C GLU A 418 -33.83 -11.13 30.77
N LYS A 419 -33.28 -10.22 31.58
CA LYS A 419 -34.05 -9.16 32.26
C LYS A 419 -34.67 -8.16 31.28
N VAL A 420 -33.96 -7.82 30.20
CA VAL A 420 -34.50 -6.97 29.12
C VAL A 420 -35.63 -7.69 28.40
N GLN A 421 -35.50 -8.99 28.11
CA GLN A 421 -36.60 -9.78 27.52
C GLN A 421 -37.79 -9.91 28.47
N GLN A 422 -37.56 -10.07 29.77
CA GLN A 422 -38.63 -10.08 30.78
C GLN A 422 -39.37 -8.73 30.81
N LEU A 423 -38.65 -7.61 30.85
CA LEU A 423 -39.23 -6.25 30.80
C LEU A 423 -39.98 -5.97 29.48
N GLU A 424 -39.47 -6.46 28.35
CA GLU A 424 -40.13 -6.36 27.05
C GLU A 424 -41.41 -7.20 27.03
N ASN A 425 -41.37 -8.43 27.54
CA ASN A 425 -42.53 -9.29 27.66
C ASN A 425 -43.58 -8.65 28.58
N GLU A 426 -43.21 -8.20 29.79
CA GLU A 426 -44.10 -7.50 30.71
C GLU A 426 -44.76 -6.27 30.05
N GLY A 427 -43.98 -5.47 29.33
CA GLY A 427 -44.49 -4.32 28.57
C GLY A 427 -45.52 -4.71 27.51
N ILE A 428 -45.30 -5.82 26.80
CA ILE A 428 -46.25 -6.37 25.82
C ILE A 428 -47.52 -6.88 26.52
N LEU A 429 -47.41 -7.57 27.67
CA LEU A 429 -48.58 -8.03 28.44
C LEU A 429 -49.42 -6.86 28.95
N ILE A 430 -48.79 -5.82 29.49
CA ILE A 430 -49.48 -4.63 30.00
C ILE A 430 -50.18 -3.89 28.87
N ALA A 431 -49.50 -3.70 27.72
CA ALA A 431 -50.10 -3.07 26.55
C ALA A 431 -51.29 -3.87 26.02
N ALA A 432 -51.15 -5.20 25.90
CA ALA A 432 -52.23 -6.08 25.46
C ALA A 432 -53.42 -6.09 26.45
N ALA A 433 -53.15 -6.05 27.77
CA ALA A 433 -54.19 -5.96 28.78
C ALA A 433 -54.96 -4.63 28.70
N GLN A 434 -54.27 -3.51 28.45
CA GLN A 434 -54.90 -2.22 28.23
C GLN A 434 -55.73 -2.20 26.94
N GLU A 435 -55.27 -2.83 25.86
CA GLU A 435 -56.01 -2.96 24.60
C GLU A 435 -57.26 -3.83 24.73
N MET A 436 -57.17 -4.94 25.47
CA MET A 436 -58.32 -5.79 25.81
C MET A 436 -59.22 -5.17 26.89
N GLY A 437 -58.74 -4.11 27.53
CA GLY A 437 -59.44 -3.38 28.57
C GLY A 437 -59.62 -4.15 29.88
N VAL A 438 -58.61 -4.92 30.24
CA VAL A 438 -58.44 -5.48 31.58
C VAL A 438 -57.86 -4.38 32.48
N THR A 439 -58.36 -4.25 33.70
CA THR A 439 -57.86 -3.24 34.65
C THR A 439 -56.51 -3.67 35.22
N VAL A 440 -55.47 -2.85 35.01
CA VAL A 440 -54.14 -3.09 35.59
C VAL A 440 -54.08 -2.49 36.99
N ILE A 441 -53.71 -3.29 37.99
CA ILE A 441 -53.52 -2.85 39.38
C ILE A 441 -52.09 -3.19 39.85
N PRO A 442 -51.47 -2.33 40.67
CA PRO A 442 -50.16 -2.64 41.23
C PRO A 442 -50.26 -3.71 42.33
N ALA A 443 -49.20 -4.50 42.51
CA ALA A 443 -49.12 -5.57 43.50
C ALA A 443 -49.46 -5.13 44.94
N TRP A 444 -49.05 -3.93 45.36
CA TRP A 444 -49.38 -3.39 46.68
C TRP A 444 -50.89 -3.19 46.88
N LYS A 445 -51.65 -2.85 45.82
CA LYS A 445 -53.10 -2.65 45.89
C LYS A 445 -53.81 -4.00 46.02
N LEU A 446 -53.33 -5.03 45.31
CA LEU A 446 -53.78 -6.40 45.52
C LEU A 446 -53.50 -6.85 46.96
N ASN A 447 -52.29 -6.61 47.46
CA ASN A 447 -51.91 -6.97 48.82
C ASN A 447 -52.76 -6.23 49.87
N ALA A 448 -53.13 -4.97 49.64
CA ALA A 448 -54.07 -4.27 50.52
C ALA A 448 -55.42 -4.99 50.59
N TYR A 449 -55.97 -5.42 49.45
CA TYR A 449 -57.20 -6.22 49.44
C TYR A 449 -57.03 -7.58 50.14
N LEU A 450 -55.90 -8.27 49.94
CA LEU A 450 -55.62 -9.55 50.59
C LEU A 450 -55.38 -9.40 52.10
N ARG A 451 -54.68 -8.37 52.56
CA ARG A 451 -54.44 -8.07 53.98
C ARG A 451 -55.73 -7.80 54.76
N THR A 452 -56.68 -7.05 54.18
CA THR A 452 -58.00 -6.86 54.82
C THR A 452 -58.77 -8.17 55.04
N ILE A 453 -58.41 -9.22 54.29
CA ILE A 453 -58.95 -10.57 54.41
C ILE A 453 -58.10 -11.39 55.39
N ASP A 454 -56.77 -11.31 55.37
CA ASP A 454 -55.87 -12.15 56.17
C ASP A 454 -55.72 -11.70 57.63
N ASP A 455 -55.77 -10.39 57.91
CA ASP A 455 -55.81 -9.86 59.28
C ASP A 455 -57.08 -10.30 60.04
N SER A 456 -58.04 -10.88 59.31
CA SER A 456 -59.24 -11.54 59.83
C SER A 456 -59.08 -13.06 60.07
N LEU A 457 -58.05 -13.71 59.52
CA LEU A 457 -57.75 -15.13 59.74
C LEU A 457 -56.83 -15.38 60.94
N THR A 458 -56.07 -14.38 61.39
CA THR A 458 -55.27 -14.53 62.61
C THR A 458 -56.17 -14.33 63.82
N THR A 459 -56.27 -15.35 64.68
CA THR A 459 -56.85 -15.15 66.00
C THR A 459 -55.79 -14.39 66.80
N PRO A 460 -56.05 -13.16 67.28
CA PRO A 460 -55.09 -12.49 68.14
C PRO A 460 -54.87 -13.41 69.33
N LEU A 461 -53.61 -13.78 69.58
CA LEU A 461 -53.24 -14.51 70.78
C LEU A 461 -53.72 -13.64 71.95
N GLY A 462 -54.66 -14.17 72.73
CA GLY A 462 -55.22 -13.43 73.86
C GLY A 462 -54.11 -12.90 74.75
N SER A 463 -54.34 -11.82 75.49
CA SER A 463 -53.35 -11.13 76.34
C SER A 463 -52.67 -12.00 77.42
N ALA A 464 -53.02 -13.28 77.51
CA ALA A 464 -52.43 -14.29 78.36
C ALA A 464 -51.39 -15.18 77.66
N ALA A 465 -51.27 -15.15 76.33
CA ALA A 465 -50.28 -15.94 75.59
C ALA A 465 -48.88 -15.40 75.85
N ARG A 466 -47.97 -16.27 76.31
CA ARG A 466 -46.56 -15.94 76.53
C ARG A 466 -45.71 -16.62 75.47
N GLY A 467 -44.60 -16.02 75.07
CA GLY A 467 -43.66 -16.64 74.11
C GLY A 467 -43.15 -18.03 74.55
N SER A 468 -43.27 -18.38 75.83
CA SER A 468 -42.97 -19.71 76.37
C SER A 468 -43.99 -20.80 76.03
N ASP A 469 -45.20 -20.44 75.62
CA ASP A 469 -46.26 -21.40 75.25
C ASP A 469 -46.05 -21.96 73.83
N PHE A 470 -45.17 -21.35 73.05
CA PHE A 470 -44.79 -21.76 71.69
C PHE A 470 -43.31 -22.15 71.68
N GLN A 471 -42.97 -23.26 72.35
CA GLN A 471 -41.63 -23.82 72.20
C GLN A 471 -41.50 -24.38 70.79
N PRO A 472 -40.43 -24.05 70.04
CA PRO A 472 -40.20 -24.65 68.73
C PRO A 472 -40.10 -26.16 68.90
N GLU A 473 -40.78 -26.93 68.04
CA GLU A 473 -40.62 -28.39 68.05
C GLU A 473 -39.14 -28.71 67.91
N THR A 474 -38.58 -29.36 68.94
CA THR A 474 -37.21 -29.86 68.85
C THR A 474 -37.18 -30.90 67.75
N ASN A 475 -36.54 -30.53 66.66
CA ASN A 475 -36.42 -31.31 65.45
C ASN A 475 -35.77 -32.68 65.77
N THR A 476 -36.58 -33.71 66.00
CA THR A 476 -36.09 -35.08 66.23
C THR A 476 -35.91 -35.79 64.89
N PHE A 477 -35.12 -35.21 64.00
CA PHE A 477 -34.51 -36.00 62.94
C PHE A 477 -33.47 -36.91 63.59
N GLN A 478 -33.89 -38.11 63.99
CA GLN A 478 -32.96 -39.23 64.10
C GLN A 478 -32.29 -39.38 62.74
N THR A 479 -30.99 -39.14 62.66
CA THR A 479 -30.16 -39.48 61.51
C THR A 479 -30.28 -40.98 61.26
N ARG A 480 -31.21 -41.38 60.39
CA ARG A 480 -31.23 -42.73 59.84
C ARG A 480 -29.96 -42.86 59.00
N SER A 481 -29.03 -43.69 59.46
CA SER A 481 -27.85 -44.03 58.68
C SER A 481 -28.30 -44.56 57.31
N LEU A 482 -27.67 -44.06 56.25
CA LEU A 482 -27.94 -44.49 54.88
C LEU A 482 -27.81 -46.03 54.77
N PRO A 483 -28.71 -46.70 54.02
CA PRO A 483 -28.65 -48.15 53.79
C PRO A 483 -27.28 -48.57 53.23
N SER A 484 -26.77 -49.73 53.65
CA SER A 484 -25.43 -50.26 53.30
C SER A 484 -25.15 -50.41 51.79
N ILE A 485 -26.19 -50.40 50.96
CA ILE A 485 -26.08 -50.40 49.48
C ILE A 485 -25.35 -49.14 48.97
N TYR A 486 -25.54 -47.99 49.61
CA TYR A 486 -24.92 -46.74 49.19
C TYR A 486 -23.46 -46.62 49.63
N LYS A 487 -23.06 -47.33 50.71
CA LYS A 487 -21.65 -47.39 51.14
C LYS A 487 -20.80 -48.32 50.26
N GLN A 488 -21.40 -49.36 49.67
CA GLN A 488 -20.68 -50.26 48.75
C GLN A 488 -20.39 -49.61 47.38
N GLN A 489 -21.16 -48.60 46.97
CA GLN A 489 -20.89 -47.87 45.72
C GLN A 489 -19.67 -46.95 45.85
N GLU A 490 -19.49 -46.26 46.98
CA GLU A 490 -18.31 -45.42 47.22
C GLU A 490 -17.01 -46.25 47.27
N GLU A 491 -16.99 -47.39 47.97
CA GLU A 491 -15.79 -48.26 48.01
C GLU A 491 -15.43 -48.90 46.65
N ALA A 492 -16.41 -49.08 45.76
CA ALA A 492 -16.19 -49.62 44.41
C ALA A 492 -15.70 -48.53 43.43
N LEU A 493 -16.05 -47.26 43.67
CA LEU A 493 -15.57 -46.11 42.92
C LEU A 493 -14.12 -45.72 43.29
N GLU A 494 -13.71 -45.94 44.54
CA GLU A 494 -12.35 -45.60 45.01
C GLU A 494 -11.27 -46.62 44.61
N ARG A 495 -11.62 -47.87 44.30
CA ARG A 495 -10.67 -48.87 43.78
C ARG A 495 -10.85 -49.02 42.27
N GLY A 496 -10.25 -48.10 41.52
CA GLY A 496 -10.27 -48.04 40.07
C GLY A 496 -9.94 -49.35 39.35
N ASN A 497 -10.96 -50.17 39.10
CA ASN A 497 -10.83 -51.39 38.29
C ASN A 497 -12.03 -51.50 37.35
N GLN A 498 -11.74 -51.36 36.05
CA GLN A 498 -12.69 -51.57 34.96
C GLN A 498 -13.27 -53.00 35.01
N VAL A 499 -14.59 -53.14 34.96
CA VAL A 499 -15.21 -54.44 34.67
C VAL A 499 -16.25 -54.31 33.55
N ARG A 500 -15.77 -54.69 32.36
CA ARG A 500 -16.43 -55.47 31.31
C ARG A 500 -17.94 -55.33 31.16
N ILE A 501 -18.32 -54.67 30.06
CA ILE A 501 -19.55 -54.99 29.33
C ILE A 501 -19.36 -56.37 28.67
N ARG A 502 -20.29 -57.29 28.92
CA ARG A 502 -20.43 -58.57 28.21
C ARG A 502 -21.93 -58.81 27.91
N PRO A 503 -22.22 -59.58 26.86
CA PRO A 503 -22.92 -59.15 25.65
C PRO A 503 -24.44 -59.06 25.76
#